data_AF-A0A2E6E6Q7-F1
#
_entry.id   AF-A0A2E6E6Q7-F1
#
_cell.length_a   1.000
_cell.length_b   1.000
_cell.length_c   1.000
_cell.angle_alpha   90.00
_cell.angle_beta   90.00
_cell.angle_gamma   90.00
#
_symmetry.space_group_name_H-M   'P 1'
#
loop_
_entity.id
_entity.type
_entity.pdbx_description
1 polymer ?
#
loop_
_entity_poly.entity_id
_entity_poly.type
_entity_poly.pdbx_seq_one_letter_code
_entity_poly.pdbx_strand_id
1 'polypeptide(L)'
;MKHSFLIFFIRLMSVVFVTVGAMIYVLKVESGVAYPFRNLVPMLVVILLTAITLKKGGGQWAAAGWCWPLGTLGFAIPAIGLSLYLHYGYEVDLNGMYSESIYPNEVFRYLPFYTIFAGFIGFAIGWIIGKKI
;
A
#
# COMPACT_ATOMS: atom_id res chain seq x y z
N MET A 1 -30.53 5.74 -1.20
CA MET A 1 -29.31 6.49 -1.60
C MET A 1 -28.38 6.85 -0.44
N LYS A 2 -28.86 7.47 0.66
CA LYS A 2 -28.00 7.89 1.80
C LYS A 2 -27.22 6.75 2.52
N HIS A 3 -27.80 5.55 2.64
CA HIS A 3 -27.11 4.41 3.27
C HIS A 3 -25.89 3.89 2.50
N SER A 4 -25.92 3.91 1.16
CA SER A 4 -24.78 3.43 0.34
C SER A 4 -23.56 4.34 0.46
N PHE A 5 -23.78 5.66 0.58
CA PHE A 5 -22.70 6.63 0.78
C PHE A 5 -22.01 6.48 2.14
N LEU A 6 -22.78 6.31 3.22
CA LEU A 6 -22.22 6.13 4.56
C LEU A 6 -21.35 4.85 4.65
N ILE A 7 -21.84 3.75 4.07
CA ILE A 7 -21.10 2.48 4.04
C ILE A 7 -19.80 2.60 3.23
N PHE A 8 -19.88 3.24 2.05
CA PHE A 8 -18.70 3.55 1.24
C PHE A 8 -17.67 4.34 2.06
N PHE A 9 -18.12 5.41 2.73
CA PHE A 9 -17.24 6.30 3.47
C PHE A 9 -16.57 5.59 4.64
N ILE A 10 -17.32 4.85 5.47
CA ILE A 10 -16.77 4.12 6.62
C ILE A 10 -15.69 3.13 6.17
N ARG A 11 -15.95 2.35 5.12
CA ARG A 11 -15.01 1.34 4.60
C ARG A 11 -13.75 1.95 4.00
N LEU A 12 -13.90 3.06 3.27
CA LEU A 12 -12.76 3.81 2.75
C LEU A 12 -11.94 4.40 3.90
N MET A 13 -12.58 4.96 4.92
CA MET A 13 -11.92 5.55 6.08
C MET A 13 -11.09 4.55 6.87
N SER A 14 -11.54 3.30 7.00
CA SER A 14 -10.72 2.25 7.65
C SER A 14 -9.39 2.04 6.93
N VAL A 15 -9.39 2.01 5.59
CA VAL A 15 -8.15 1.87 4.81
C VAL A 15 -7.32 3.15 4.88
N VAL A 16 -7.94 4.31 4.71
CA VAL A 16 -7.25 5.61 4.81
C VAL A 16 -6.54 5.73 6.16
N PHE A 17 -7.19 5.36 7.26
CA PHE A 17 -6.57 5.44 8.59
C PHE A 17 -5.31 4.59 8.71
N VAL A 18 -5.37 3.32 8.28
CA VAL A 18 -4.21 2.41 8.32
C VAL A 18 -3.11 2.91 7.38
N THR A 19 -3.45 3.31 6.16
CA THR A 19 -2.48 3.78 5.17
C THR A 19 -1.83 5.09 5.60
N VAL A 20 -2.59 6.04 6.16
CA VAL A 20 -2.03 7.29 6.69
C VAL A 20 -1.13 7.03 7.90
N GLY A 21 -1.51 6.10 8.79
CA GLY A 21 -0.62 5.66 9.88
C GLY A 21 0.72 5.13 9.35
N ALA A 22 0.69 4.30 8.30
CA ALA A 22 1.90 3.81 7.64
C ALA A 22 2.72 4.95 6.98
N MET A 23 2.05 5.91 6.33
CA MET A 23 2.70 7.08 5.74
C MET A 23 3.40 7.94 6.80
N ILE A 24 2.75 8.19 7.93
CA ILE A 24 3.34 8.94 9.05
C ILE A 24 4.59 8.23 9.58
N TYR A 25 4.52 6.90 9.72
CA TYR A 25 5.67 6.11 10.13
C TYR A 25 6.84 6.21 9.14
N VAL A 26 6.57 6.08 7.84
CA VAL A 26 7.58 6.28 6.77
C VAL A 26 8.21 7.66 6.85
N LEU A 27 7.39 8.72 6.97
CA LEU A 27 7.87 10.10 7.12
C LEU A 27 8.77 10.28 8.34
N LYS A 28 8.42 9.64 9.47
CA LYS A 28 9.22 9.67 10.70
C LYS A 28 10.59 9.01 10.46
N VAL A 29 10.61 7.80 9.92
CA VAL A 29 11.82 7.00 9.71
C VAL A 29 12.78 7.66 8.71
N GLU A 30 12.26 8.22 7.61
CA GLU A 30 13.08 8.85 6.57
C GLU A 30 13.40 10.33 6.82
N SER A 31 12.91 10.92 7.92
CA SER A 31 13.10 12.35 8.19
C SER A 31 14.57 12.72 8.26
N GLY A 32 15.00 13.61 7.35
CA GLY A 32 16.38 14.10 7.29
C GLY A 32 17.38 13.23 6.52
N VAL A 33 16.93 12.12 5.90
CA VAL A 33 17.86 11.15 5.26
C VAL A 33 17.66 11.00 3.75
N ALA A 34 16.40 10.97 3.27
CA ALA A 34 16.11 10.47 1.91
C ALA A 34 14.97 11.24 1.17
N TYR A 35 14.12 10.53 0.41
CA TYR A 35 13.04 11.07 -0.43
C TYR A 35 11.65 10.69 0.10
N PRO A 36 11.31 11.09 1.34
CA PRO A 36 10.18 10.52 2.09
C PRO A 36 8.85 10.64 1.33
N PHE A 37 8.62 11.79 0.67
CA PHE A 37 7.38 12.02 -0.08
C PHE A 37 7.21 11.11 -1.30
N ARG A 38 8.31 10.61 -1.91
CA ARG A 38 8.24 9.68 -3.04
C ARG A 38 7.79 8.29 -2.58
N ASN A 39 8.23 7.87 -1.39
CA ASN A 39 7.84 6.59 -0.79
C ASN A 39 6.39 6.54 -0.30
N LEU A 40 5.71 7.69 -0.28
CA LEU A 40 4.27 7.75 -0.04
C LEU A 40 3.43 7.41 -1.27
N VAL A 41 3.99 7.52 -2.49
CA VAL A 41 3.24 7.33 -3.75
C VAL A 41 2.56 5.96 -3.83
N PRO A 42 3.22 4.83 -3.55
CA PRO A 42 2.56 3.52 -3.55
C PRO A 42 1.38 3.44 -2.58
N MET A 43 1.51 4.05 -1.39
CA MET A 43 0.47 4.08 -0.38
C MET A 43 -0.74 4.91 -0.82
N LEU A 44 -0.51 6.05 -1.48
CA LEU A 44 -1.58 6.85 -2.09
C LEU A 44 -2.33 6.06 -3.17
N VAL A 45 -1.63 5.23 -3.95
CA VAL A 45 -2.26 4.35 -4.94
C VAL A 45 -3.16 3.32 -4.27
N VAL A 46 -2.82 2.80 -3.08
CA VAL A 46 -3.72 1.91 -2.31
C VAL A 46 -5.04 2.60 -1.95
N ILE A 47 -4.99 3.85 -1.49
CA ILE A 47 -6.21 4.63 -1.19
C ILE A 47 -7.05 4.81 -2.46
N LEU A 48 -6.40 5.15 -3.58
CA LEU A 48 -7.09 5.33 -4.86
C LEU A 48 -7.74 4.03 -5.35
N LEU A 49 -7.01 2.91 -5.36
CA LEU A 49 -7.53 1.60 -5.76
C LEU A 49 -8.66 1.14 -4.84
N THR A 50 -8.58 1.44 -3.55
CA THR A 50 -9.64 1.15 -2.59
C THR A 50 -10.92 1.93 -2.92
N ALA A 51 -10.79 3.23 -3.20
CA ALA A 51 -11.91 4.06 -3.60
C ALA A 51 -12.55 3.57 -4.91
N ILE A 52 -11.74 3.15 -5.89
CA ILE A 52 -12.22 2.56 -7.15
C ILE A 52 -12.96 1.24 -6.89
N THR A 53 -12.38 0.34 -6.10
CA THR A 53 -12.97 -0.96 -5.73
C THR A 53 -14.33 -0.77 -5.07
N LEU A 54 -14.41 0.08 -4.04
CA LEU A 54 -15.66 0.36 -3.35
C LEU A 54 -16.67 1.05 -4.27
N LYS A 55 -16.24 1.97 -5.15
CA LYS A 55 -17.13 2.63 -6.12
C LYS A 55 -17.73 1.63 -7.10
N LYS A 56 -16.93 0.69 -7.62
CA LYS A 56 -17.38 -0.37 -8.53
C LYS A 56 -18.39 -1.30 -7.85
N GLY A 57 -18.23 -1.60 -6.57
CA GLY A 57 -19.16 -2.42 -5.79
C GLY A 57 -20.26 -1.65 -5.05
N GLY A 58 -20.54 -0.38 -5.39
CA GLY A 58 -21.62 0.38 -4.74
C GLY A 58 -21.45 0.61 -3.23
N GLY A 59 -20.21 0.68 -2.76
CA GLY A 59 -19.81 0.75 -1.36
C GLY A 59 -19.51 -0.62 -0.73
N GLN A 60 -19.65 -1.71 -1.46
CA GLN A 60 -19.31 -3.06 -1.02
C GLN A 60 -18.04 -3.60 -1.69
N TRP A 61 -17.28 -4.42 -0.96
CA TRP A 61 -15.99 -4.93 -1.43
C TRP A 61 -16.11 -5.88 -2.62
N ALA A 62 -17.08 -6.81 -2.57
CA ALA A 62 -17.20 -7.92 -3.52
C ALA A 62 -18.47 -7.87 -4.38
N ALA A 63 -19.28 -6.82 -4.29
CA ALA A 63 -20.56 -6.74 -5.04
C ALA A 63 -20.39 -6.67 -6.57
N ALA A 64 -19.20 -6.28 -7.05
CA ALA A 64 -18.83 -6.33 -8.47
C ALA A 64 -17.89 -7.50 -8.80
N GLY A 65 -17.95 -8.57 -7.99
CA GLY A 65 -17.04 -9.71 -8.06
C GLY A 65 -15.74 -9.52 -7.27
N TRP A 66 -14.91 -10.55 -7.24
CA TRP A 66 -13.70 -10.60 -6.41
C TRP A 66 -12.44 -10.03 -7.06
N CYS A 67 -12.47 -9.74 -8.36
CA CYS A 67 -11.32 -9.20 -9.10
C CYS A 67 -10.76 -7.90 -8.50
N TRP A 68 -11.62 -6.91 -8.26
CA TRP A 68 -11.23 -5.61 -7.70
C TRP A 68 -10.70 -5.68 -6.26
N PRO A 69 -11.40 -6.31 -5.29
CA PRO A 69 -10.91 -6.38 -3.92
C PRO A 69 -9.62 -7.19 -3.81
N LEU A 70 -9.50 -8.33 -4.52
CA LEU A 70 -8.28 -9.13 -4.48
C LEU A 70 -7.13 -8.47 -5.21
N GLY A 71 -7.37 -7.78 -6.33
CA GLY A 71 -6.34 -6.98 -6.99
C GLY A 71 -5.84 -5.85 -6.10
N THR A 72 -6.74 -5.10 -5.45
CA THR A 72 -6.38 -4.03 -4.51
C THR A 72 -5.57 -4.57 -3.34
N LEU A 73 -6.01 -5.69 -2.75
CA LEU A 73 -5.27 -6.36 -1.66
C LEU A 73 -3.87 -6.78 -2.13
N GLY A 74 -3.77 -7.40 -3.31
CA GLY A 74 -2.49 -7.81 -3.89
C GLY A 74 -1.54 -6.65 -4.11
N PHE A 75 -2.04 -5.49 -4.53
CA PHE A 75 -1.24 -4.26 -4.64
C PHE A 75 -0.79 -3.73 -3.28
N ALA A 76 -1.68 -3.78 -2.27
CA ALA A 76 -1.41 -3.25 -0.94
C ALA A 76 -0.29 -4.01 -0.20
N ILE A 77 -0.10 -5.31 -0.48
CA ILE A 77 0.92 -6.12 0.17
C ILE A 77 2.34 -5.55 -0.07
N PRO A 78 2.80 -5.30 -1.30
CA PRO A 78 4.06 -4.60 -1.51
C PRO A 78 4.00 -3.12 -1.11
N ALA A 79 2.94 -2.40 -1.49
CA ALA A 79 2.88 -0.95 -1.31
C ALA A 79 2.92 -0.51 0.17
N ILE A 80 2.30 -1.28 1.06
CA ILE A 80 2.27 -1.01 2.51
C ILE A 80 3.16 -2.00 3.25
N GLY A 81 2.96 -3.31 3.04
CA GLY A 81 3.66 -4.35 3.82
C GLY A 81 5.17 -4.34 3.62
N LEU A 82 5.63 -4.42 2.36
CA LEU A 82 7.08 -4.38 2.07
C LEU A 82 7.68 -3.02 2.46
N SER A 83 6.98 -1.92 2.19
CA SER A 83 7.41 -0.59 2.62
C SER A 83 7.65 -0.54 4.13
N LEU A 84 6.66 -0.92 4.94
CA LEU A 84 6.77 -0.92 6.40
C LEU A 84 7.88 -1.86 6.89
N TYR A 85 8.02 -3.05 6.29
CA TYR A 85 9.07 -3.99 6.65
C TYR A 85 10.47 -3.40 6.47
N LEU A 86 10.73 -2.74 5.34
CA LEU A 86 12.04 -2.14 5.06
C LEU A 86 12.31 -0.92 5.95
N HIS A 87 11.31 -0.08 6.21
CA HIS A 87 11.45 1.05 7.12
C HIS A 87 11.68 0.59 8.57
N TYR A 88 10.97 -0.45 9.02
CA TYR A 88 11.25 -1.09 10.30
C TYR A 88 12.65 -1.65 10.36
N GLY A 89 13.06 -2.40 9.32
CA GLY A 89 14.40 -2.93 9.22
C GLY A 89 15.47 -1.86 9.33
N TYR A 90 15.21 -0.67 8.78
CA TYR A 90 16.12 0.47 8.86
C TYR A 90 16.14 1.11 10.24
N GLU A 91 14.97 1.36 10.84
CA GLU A 91 14.88 2.00 12.16
C GLU A 91 15.56 1.17 13.26
N VAL A 92 15.47 -0.16 13.19
CA VAL A 92 16.06 -1.06 14.21
C VAL A 92 17.37 -1.73 13.77
N ASP A 93 17.87 -1.39 12.58
CA ASP A 93 19.00 -2.04 11.93
C ASP A 93 18.94 -3.58 12.00
N LEU A 94 17.83 -4.13 11.49
CA LEU A 94 17.46 -5.53 11.64
C LEU A 94 18.58 -6.46 11.13
N ASN A 95 19.26 -7.12 12.06
CA ASN A 95 20.41 -8.00 11.80
C ASN A 95 21.53 -7.32 10.99
N GLY A 96 21.81 -6.03 11.23
CA GLY A 96 22.87 -5.30 10.52
C GLY A 96 22.56 -4.99 9.05
N MET A 97 21.30 -5.19 8.62
CA MET A 97 20.87 -5.04 7.21
C MET A 97 21.24 -3.70 6.58
N TYR A 98 21.38 -2.65 7.40
CA TYR A 98 21.71 -1.31 6.91
C TYR A 98 23.07 -0.83 7.39
N SER A 99 23.46 -1.07 8.65
CA SER A 99 24.77 -0.66 9.15
C SER A 99 25.93 -1.35 8.43
N GLU A 100 25.74 -2.57 7.92
CA GLU A 100 26.75 -3.32 7.16
C GLU A 100 26.70 -3.02 5.64
N SER A 101 25.75 -2.20 5.19
CA SER A 101 25.60 -1.84 3.77
C SER A 101 26.49 -0.66 3.39
N ILE A 102 27.09 -0.73 2.20
CA ILE A 102 27.88 0.38 1.62
C ILE A 102 26.96 1.57 1.25
N TYR A 103 25.68 1.29 0.93
CA TYR A 103 24.70 2.30 0.49
C TYR A 103 23.35 2.12 1.20
N PRO A 104 23.27 2.36 2.52
CA PRO A 104 22.09 2.03 3.32
C PRO A 104 20.82 2.75 2.86
N ASN A 105 20.96 3.95 2.30
CA ASN A 105 19.83 4.80 1.92
C ASN A 105 19.36 4.61 0.47
N GLU A 106 20.14 3.91 -0.38
CA GLU A 106 19.79 3.75 -1.80
C GLU A 106 18.54 2.86 -1.98
N VAL A 107 18.24 1.97 -1.03
CA VAL A 107 17.00 1.18 -1.10
C VAL A 107 15.77 2.10 -1.15
N PHE A 108 15.75 3.18 -0.36
CA PHE A 108 14.62 4.12 -0.30
C PHE A 108 14.50 4.99 -1.53
N ARG A 109 15.58 5.15 -2.31
CA ARG A 109 15.54 5.84 -3.59
C ARG A 109 14.76 5.05 -4.63
N TYR A 110 14.92 3.72 -4.65
CA TYR A 110 14.29 2.83 -5.63
C TYR A 110 13.03 2.14 -5.11
N LEU A 111 12.80 2.17 -3.80
CA LEU A 111 11.64 1.60 -3.13
C LEU A 111 10.28 1.93 -3.78
N PRO A 112 10.00 3.17 -4.23
CA PRO A 112 8.69 3.46 -4.78
C PRO A 112 8.51 2.75 -6.12
N PHE A 113 9.55 2.62 -6.93
CA PHE A 113 9.48 1.87 -8.19
C PHE A 113 9.28 0.37 -7.94
N TYR A 114 10.01 -0.21 -6.99
CA TYR A 114 9.87 -1.62 -6.64
C TYR A 114 8.47 -1.94 -6.11
N THR A 115 7.95 -1.12 -5.19
CA THR A 115 6.65 -1.36 -4.57
C THR A 115 5.48 -1.09 -5.51
N ILE A 116 5.58 -0.10 -6.42
CA ILE A 116 4.61 0.08 -7.50
C ILE A 116 4.62 -1.13 -8.45
N PHE A 117 5.79 -1.54 -8.93
CA PHE A 117 5.90 -2.63 -9.90
C PHE A 117 5.45 -3.98 -9.29
N ALA A 118 5.97 -4.33 -8.12
CA ALA A 118 5.53 -5.50 -7.37
C ALA A 118 4.04 -5.40 -7.02
N GLY A 119 3.55 -4.20 -6.69
CA GLY A 119 2.14 -3.94 -6.45
C GLY A 119 1.27 -4.27 -7.66
N PHE A 120 1.69 -3.87 -8.88
CA PHE A 120 0.96 -4.22 -10.11
C PHE A 120 0.97 -5.73 -10.40
N ILE A 121 2.08 -6.42 -10.11
CA ILE A 121 2.14 -7.88 -10.18
C ILE A 121 1.14 -8.50 -9.19
N GLY A 122 1.16 -8.04 -7.94
CA GLY A 122 0.21 -8.48 -6.91
C GLY A 122 -1.24 -8.21 -7.32
N PHE A 123 -1.52 -7.04 -7.92
CA PHE A 123 -2.83 -6.70 -8.47
C PHE A 123 -3.24 -7.69 -9.55
N ALA A 124 -2.37 -7.98 -10.52
CA ALA A 124 -2.65 -8.89 -11.61
C ALA A 124 -2.93 -10.31 -11.09
N ILE A 125 -2.16 -10.80 -10.12
CA ILE A 125 -2.38 -12.10 -9.47
C ILE A 125 -3.74 -12.11 -8.77
N GLY A 126 -4.03 -11.10 -7.94
CA GLY A 126 -5.32 -10.99 -7.24
C GLY A 126 -6.50 -10.92 -8.22
N TRP A 127 -6.33 -10.20 -9.33
CA TRP A 127 -7.33 -10.12 -10.40
C TRP A 127 -7.58 -11.47 -11.05
N ILE A 128 -6.54 -12.22 -11.41
CA ILE A 128 -6.66 -13.56 -12.02
C ILE A 128 -7.36 -14.53 -11.05
N ILE A 129 -6.99 -14.51 -9.77
CA ILE A 129 -7.63 -15.33 -8.74
C ILE A 129 -9.10 -14.94 -8.60
N GLY A 130 -9.41 -13.64 -8.57
CA GLY A 130 -10.77 -13.13 -8.44
C GLY A 130 -11.69 -13.42 -9.63
N LYS A 131 -11.18 -13.94 -10.76
CA LYS A 131 -12.02 -14.49 -11.84
C LYS A 131 -12.50 -15.92 -11.57
N LYS A 132 -11.88 -16.61 -10.61
CA LYS A 132 -12.15 -18.01 -10.28
C LYS A 132 -13.04 -18.17 -9.04
N ILE A 133 -13.43 -17.06 -8.41
CA ILE A 133 -14.33 -17.00 -7.25
C ILE A 133 -15.63 -16.37 -7.70
#